data_AF-A0A1P8F5H5-F1
#
_entry.id   AF-A0A1P8F5H5-F1
#
_cell.length_a   1.000
_cell.length_b   1.000
_cell.length_c   1.000
_cell.angle_alpha   90.00
_cell.angle_beta   90.00
_cell.angle_gamma   90.00
#
_symmetry.space_group_name_H-M   'P 1'
#
loop_
_entity.id
_entity.type
_entity.pdbx_description
1 polymer ?
#
loop_
_entity_poly.entity_id
_entity_poly.type
_entity_poly.pdbx_seq_one_letter_code
_entity_poly.pdbx_strand_id
1 'polypeptide(L)'
;MLGVFIIGLVVGFALFAFNSWVRSNGRNITWYELVLGILGFLLTGFAIWNYFGSLAENYPKAGLMAFVMIGIPGLLLIAVAISLIFRRRPASGNN
;
A
#
# COMPACT_ATOMS: atom_id res chain seq x y z
N MET A 1 3.85 14.29 -19.01
CA MET A 1 4.42 12.95 -19.30
C MET A 1 5.52 12.54 -18.33
N LEU A 2 6.50 13.39 -18.01
CA LEU A 2 7.56 13.07 -17.03
C LEU A 2 7.04 12.74 -15.61
N GLY A 3 5.99 13.42 -15.13
CA GLY A 3 5.45 13.20 -13.77
C GLY A 3 4.93 11.77 -13.53
N VAL A 4 4.22 11.18 -14.49
CA VAL A 4 3.69 9.81 -14.38
C VAL A 4 4.80 8.78 -14.38
N PHE A 5 5.87 9.03 -15.15
CA PHE A 5 7.06 8.18 -15.19
C PHE A 5 7.81 8.16 -13.84
N ILE A 6 8.01 9.33 -13.23
CA ILE A 6 8.66 9.44 -11.92
C ILE A 6 7.83 8.73 -10.84
N ILE A 7 6.51 8.92 -10.85
CA ILE A 7 5.61 8.22 -9.92
C ILE A 7 5.73 6.69 -10.09
N GLY A 8 5.74 6.20 -11.33
CA GLY A 8 5.94 4.77 -11.61
C GLY A 8 7.26 4.23 -11.08
N LEU A 9 8.36 4.98 -11.25
CA LEU A 9 9.67 4.61 -10.71
C LEU A 9 9.70 4.56 -9.19
N VAL A 10 9.11 5.58 -8.53
CA VAL A 10 9.05 5.63 -7.06
C VAL A 10 8.24 4.46 -6.52
N VAL A 11 7.10 4.14 -7.14
CA VAL A 11 6.25 2.99 -6.75
C VAL A 11 6.99 1.67 -6.98
N GLY A 12 7.62 1.49 -8.14
CA GLY A 12 8.39 0.28 -8.45
C GLY A 12 9.56 0.07 -7.48
N PHE A 13 10.31 1.14 -7.18
CA PHE A 13 11.40 1.10 -6.21
C PHE A 13 10.88 0.80 -4.80
N ALA A 14 9.77 1.40 -4.38
CA ALA A 14 9.17 1.12 -3.08
C ALA A 14 8.74 -0.35 -2.94
N LEU A 15 8.11 -0.92 -3.98
CA LEU A 15 7.73 -2.34 -4.00
C LEU A 15 8.96 -3.26 -3.96
N PHE A 16 10.00 -2.94 -4.73
CA PHE A 16 11.25 -3.70 -4.73
C PHE A 16 11.96 -3.64 -3.37
N ALA A 17 12.06 -2.46 -2.77
CA ALA A 17 12.65 -2.25 -1.45
C ALA A 17 11.86 -2.99 -0.37
N PHE A 18 10.54 -2.90 -0.41
CA PHE A 18 9.65 -3.62 0.51
C PHE A 18 9.83 -5.15 0.39
N ASN A 19 9.83 -5.69 -0.83
CA ASN A 19 10.06 -7.12 -1.04
C ASN A 19 11.46 -7.58 -0.58
N SER A 20 12.48 -6.77 -0.84
CA SER A 20 13.86 -7.06 -0.41
C SER A 20 13.98 -7.05 1.12
N TRP A 21 13.33 -6.10 1.79
CA TRP A 21 13.27 -6.03 3.24
C TRP A 21 12.51 -7.21 3.86
N VAL A 22 11.40 -7.65 3.26
CA VAL A 22 10.68 -8.83 3.76
C VAL A 22 11.57 -10.09 3.65
N ARG A 23 12.27 -10.25 2.51
CA ARG A 23 13.20 -11.37 2.31
C ARG A 23 14.40 -11.33 3.25
N SER A 24 14.96 -10.15 3.54
CA SER A 24 16.08 -10.02 4.50
C SER A 24 15.70 -10.42 5.92
N ASN A 25 14.40 -10.46 6.24
CA ASN A 25 13.87 -10.95 7.52
C ASN A 25 13.56 -12.46 7.51
N GLY A 26 13.98 -13.21 6.50
CA GLY A 26 13.72 -14.66 6.38
C GLY A 26 12.25 -14.99 6.16
N ARG A 27 11.47 -14.04 5.64
CA ARG A 27 10.03 -14.19 5.38
C ARG A 27 9.75 -14.13 3.89
N ASN A 28 8.75 -14.88 3.47
CA ASN A 28 8.24 -14.87 2.10
C ASN A 28 6.85 -14.25 2.05
N ILE A 29 6.58 -13.48 1.01
CA ILE A 29 5.27 -12.91 0.72
C ILE A 29 4.43 -13.97 0.01
N THR A 30 3.25 -14.26 0.54
CA THR A 30 2.26 -15.13 -0.09
C THR A 30 1.37 -14.33 -1.06
N TRP A 31 0.73 -15.02 -2.01
CA TRP A 31 -0.09 -14.35 -3.04
C TRP A 31 -1.24 -13.51 -2.45
N TYR A 32 -1.86 -13.95 -1.36
CA TYR A 32 -2.96 -13.19 -0.72
C TYR A 32 -2.46 -11.99 0.08
N GLU A 33 -1.28 -12.06 0.70
CA GLU A 33 -0.65 -10.90 1.32
C GLU A 33 -0.30 -9.85 0.27
N LEU A 34 0.16 -10.29 -0.91
CA LEU A 34 0.38 -9.41 -2.05
C LEU A 34 -0.93 -8.78 -2.53
N VAL A 35 -2.00 -9.56 -2.70
CA VAL A 35 -3.32 -9.04 -3.11
C VAL A 35 -3.85 -8.03 -2.10
N LEU A 36 -3.80 -8.34 -0.80
CA LEU A 36 -4.25 -7.42 0.26
C LEU A 36 -3.43 -6.13 0.28
N GLY A 37 -2.10 -6.24 0.11
CA GLY A 37 -1.21 -5.08 0.04
C GLY A 37 -1.51 -4.20 -1.18
N ILE A 38 -1.68 -4.78 -2.36
CA ILE A 38 -2.02 -4.05 -3.59
C ILE A 38 -3.40 -3.40 -3.47
N LEU A 39 -4.41 -4.14 -2.99
CA LEU A 39 -5.77 -3.61 -2.83
C LEU A 39 -5.77 -2.42 -1.86
N GLY A 40 -5.10 -2.57 -0.71
CA GLY A 40 -4.97 -1.50 0.26
C GLY A 40 -4.21 -0.28 -0.28
N PHE A 41 -3.14 -0.50 -1.05
CA PHE A 41 -2.39 0.57 -1.71
C PHE A 41 -3.25 1.33 -2.73
N LEU A 42 -4.00 0.63 -3.58
CA LEU A 42 -4.89 1.24 -4.58
C LEU A 42 -6.00 2.05 -3.91
N LEU A 43 -6.66 1.51 -2.87
CA LEU A 43 -7.70 2.20 -2.13
C LEU A 43 -7.17 3.48 -1.46
N THR A 44 -6.01 3.38 -0.81
CA THR A 44 -5.36 4.53 -0.16
C THR A 44 -4.97 5.59 -1.18
N GLY A 45 -4.37 5.19 -2.30
CA GLY A 45 -4.01 6.10 -3.39
C GLY A 45 -5.22 6.78 -4.03
N PHE A 46 -6.31 6.04 -4.24
CA PHE A 46 -7.58 6.59 -4.74
C PHE A 46 -8.17 7.63 -3.78
N ALA A 47 -8.13 7.36 -2.48
CA ALA A 47 -8.60 8.29 -1.46
C ALA A 47 -7.75 9.56 -1.41
N ILE A 48 -6.43 9.45 -1.53
CA ILE A 48 -5.51 10.60 -1.62
C ILE A 48 -5.81 11.44 -2.88
N TRP A 49 -5.98 10.79 -4.03
CA TRP A 49 -6.34 11.48 -5.28
C TRP A 49 -7.67 12.25 -5.14
N ASN A 50 -8.70 11.61 -4.58
CA ASN A 50 -10.00 12.24 -4.33
C ASN A 50 -9.92 13.39 -3.33
N TYR A 51 -9.08 13.26 -2.30
CA TYR A 51 -8.87 14.33 -1.32
C TYR A 51 -8.34 15.60 -2.00
N PHE A 52 -7.30 15.48 -2.82
CA PHE A 52 -6.75 16.63 -3.56
C PHE A 52 -7.71 17.20 -4.61
N GLY A 53 -8.47 16.33 -5.30
CA GLY A 53 -9.52 16.79 -6.21
C GLY A 53 -10.61 17.59 -5.49
N SER A 54 -11.07 17.09 -4.35
CA SER A 54 -12.11 17.77 -3.54
C SER A 54 -11.61 19.10 -2.95
N LEU A 55 -10.32 19.19 -2.60
CA LEU A 55 -9.72 20.45 -2.16
C LEU A 55 -9.66 21.49 -3.27
N ALA A 56 -9.32 21.08 -4.50
CA ALA A 56 -9.30 21.97 -5.66
C ALA A 56 -10.69 22.55 -5.97
N GLU A 57 -11.76 21.83 -5.62
CA GLU A 57 -13.16 22.23 -5.80
C GLU A 57 -13.78 22.91 -4.56
N ASN A 58 -12.99 23.25 -3.52
CA ASN A 58 -13.48 23.82 -2.25
C ASN A 58 -14.52 22.96 -1.49
N TYR A 59 -14.44 21.63 -1.63
CA TYR A 59 -15.25 20.66 -0.88
C TYR A 59 -14.39 19.84 0.11
N PRO A 60 -13.76 20.46 1.13
CA PRO A 60 -12.85 19.76 2.04
C PRO A 60 -13.53 18.63 2.83
N LYS A 61 -14.83 18.77 3.14
CA LYS A 61 -15.61 17.73 3.82
C LYS A 61 -15.75 16.46 2.98
N ALA A 62 -15.96 16.60 1.67
CA ALA A 62 -16.06 15.47 0.75
C ALA A 62 -14.72 14.72 0.64
N GLY A 63 -13.62 15.47 0.55
CA GLY A 63 -12.27 14.91 0.57
C GLY A 63 -11.99 14.11 1.85
N LEU A 64 -12.33 14.67 3.02
CA LEU A 64 -12.18 13.96 4.29
C LEU A 64 -13.04 12.70 4.36
N MET A 65 -14.28 12.75 3.86
CA MET A 65 -15.15 11.56 3.80
C MET A 65 -14.56 10.47 2.89
N ALA A 66 -14.00 10.82 1.73
CA ALA A 66 -13.32 9.86 0.86
C ALA A 66 -12.13 9.20 1.58
N PHE A 67 -11.35 9.97 2.34
CA PHE A 67 -10.24 9.42 3.13
C PHE A 67 -10.70 8.49 4.24
N VAL A 68 -11.75 8.85 4.99
CA VAL A 68 -12.28 8.01 6.06
C VAL A 68 -12.91 6.73 5.52
N MET A 69 -13.72 6.83 4.45
CA MET A 69 -14.47 5.71 3.92
C MET A 69 -13.63 4.75 3.08
N ILE A 70 -12.57 5.24 2.42
CA ILE A 70 -11.79 4.45 1.46
C ILE A 70 -10.32 4.36 1.90
N GLY A 71 -9.74 5.48 2.32
CA GLY A 71 -8.35 5.55 2.76
C GLY A 71 -8.08 4.73 4.02
N ILE A 72 -8.90 4.87 5.07
CA ILE A 72 -8.72 4.11 6.32
C ILE A 72 -8.86 2.59 6.07
N PRO A 73 -9.90 2.07 5.39
CA PRO A 73 -9.94 0.66 5.03
C PRO A 73 -8.74 0.20 4.20
N GLY A 74 -8.27 1.04 3.27
CA GLY A 74 -7.05 0.76 2.49
C GLY A 74 -5.82 0.59 3.39
N LEU A 75 -5.59 1.51 4.32
CA LEU A 75 -4.50 1.44 5.30
C LEU A 75 -4.62 0.21 6.21
N LEU A 76 -5.83 -0.14 6.63
CA LEU A 76 -6.07 -1.35 7.43
C LEU A 76 -5.70 -2.62 6.66
N LEU A 77 -6.04 -2.71 5.37
CA LEU A 77 -5.65 -3.86 4.54
C LEU A 77 -4.13 -3.99 4.41
N ILE A 78 -3.42 -2.87 4.23
CA ILE A 78 -1.94 -2.86 4.23
C ILE A 78 -1.41 -3.33 5.59
N ALA A 79 -1.95 -2.81 6.69
CA ALA A 79 -1.52 -3.19 8.04
C ALA A 79 -1.76 -4.68 8.31
N VAL A 80 -2.89 -5.23 7.86
CA VAL A 80 -3.20 -6.66 7.95
C VAL A 80 -2.24 -7.48 7.10
N ALA A 81 -1.98 -7.10 5.85
CA ALA A 81 -1.03 -7.79 4.98
C ALA A 81 0.37 -7.86 5.61
N ILE A 82 0.87 -6.75 6.14
CA ILE A 82 2.14 -6.70 6.88
C ILE A 82 2.07 -7.55 8.14
N SER A 83 1.00 -7.45 8.92
CA SER A 83 0.85 -8.25 10.15
C SER A 83 0.88 -9.76 9.87
N LEU A 84 0.28 -10.20 8.77
CA LEU A 84 0.30 -11.61 8.35
C LEU A 84 1.72 -12.07 7.99
N ILE A 85 2.46 -11.28 7.21
CA ILE A 85 3.86 -11.55 6.87
C ILE A 85 4.70 -11.70 8.15
N PHE A 86 4.51 -10.80 9.12
CA PHE A 86 5.35 -10.73 10.32
C PHE A 86 4.98 -11.76 11.40
N ARG A 87 3.70 -12.14 11.49
CA ARG A 87 3.21 -13.19 12.41
C ARG A 87 3.55 -14.59 11.92
N ARG A 88 3.82 -14.74 10.62
CA ARG A 88 4.25 -16.03 10.06
C ARG A 88 5.64 -16.37 10.60
N ARG A 89 5.83 -17.65 10.95
CA ARG A 89 7.17 -18.14 11.30
C ARG A 89 8.12 -17.87 10.13
N PRO A 90 9.38 -17.47 10.40
CA PRO A 90 10.39 -17.36 9.35
C PRO A 90 10.39 -18.67 8.55
N ALA A 91 10.52 -18.57 7.24
CA ALA A 91 10.73 -19.75 6.42
C ALA A 91 12.02 -20.41 6.95
N SER A 92 11.89 -21.61 7.52
CA SER A 92 13.01 -22.37 8.06
C SER A 92 14.10 -22.42 7.00
N GLY A 93 15.25 -21.79 7.25
CA GLY A 93 16.41 -21.92 6.40
C GLY A 93 16.93 -23.35 6.48
N ASN A 94 16.48 -24.20 5.57
CA ASN A 94 17.23 -25.38 5.17
C ASN A 94 18.06 -24.98 3.96
N ASN A 95 19.34 -24.69 4.22
CA ASN A 95 20.56 -24.95 3.43
C ASN A 95 21.67 -24.01 3.91
#